data_AF-A0A6M0L110-F1
#
_entry.id   AF-A0A6M0L110-F1
#
_cell.length_a   1.000
_cell.length_b   1.000
_cell.length_c   1.000
_cell.angle_alpha   90.00
_cell.angle_beta   90.00
_cell.angle_gamma   90.00
#
_symmetry.space_group_name_H-M   'P 1'
#
loop_
_entity.id
_entity.type
_entity.pdbx_description
1 polymer ?
#
loop_
_entity_poly.entity_id
_entity_poly.type
_entity_poly.pdbx_seq_one_letter_code
_entity_poly.pdbx_strand_id
1 'polypeptide(L)'
;MIRLLIVFLSLFMFLNANALQDAIDKAPEGSILKLLAGVYKGSIVIKKPLTIIGKEGGVIIDGEGNGTVITINSSFVTLKNLKIINSGELTHTLDAGILVKESKQCEISDCVIDDCLFGIDMQMVSNSLIENNFIRSKDFDLGLRGDGLRLWYSHDNIVKKNRLIKSRDMVVWYSHGNIIEENYGEYGRYSLHFMYAGKNIVKNNTYKYNSVGIFFMYSKDTIATGNLVQSSLGATGMGIGLKDVSNFTIKNNTVIYCAQGLYIDRSPFEPDTHNWIENNSILYNSEALHFHSLSENNIIKNNTIMGNIEDIVNDSRGSKTNENEIEGNYWDNYTGFDRDNDNVGDTSHKVYQYADQLWVYNPDVKFFYGSPVISLLNFLAKLAPFSEPIFLLEDKKPKVRLEVNNG
;
A
#
# COMPACT_ATOMS: atom_id res chain seq x y z
N MET A 1 -13.49 67.54 -18.44
CA MET A 1 -12.46 66.50 -18.29
C MET A 1 -12.58 65.91 -16.89
N ILE A 2 -13.34 64.82 -16.75
CA ILE A 2 -13.50 64.09 -15.49
C ILE A 2 -12.38 63.05 -15.44
N ARG A 3 -11.44 63.19 -14.49
CA ARG A 3 -10.40 62.19 -14.24
C ARG A 3 -11.02 61.03 -13.46
N LEU A 4 -11.13 59.88 -14.12
CA LEU A 4 -11.46 58.60 -13.52
C LEU A 4 -10.24 58.12 -12.71
N LEU A 5 -10.35 58.06 -11.38
CA LEU A 5 -9.34 57.48 -10.52
C LEU A 5 -9.68 55.99 -10.34
N ILE A 6 -8.98 55.12 -11.06
CA ILE A 6 -9.06 53.67 -10.85
C ILE A 6 -8.11 53.33 -9.71
N VAL A 7 -8.68 53.01 -8.54
CA VAL A 7 -7.93 52.47 -7.40
C VAL A 7 -7.95 50.95 -7.51
N PHE A 8 -6.81 50.36 -7.88
CA PHE A 8 -6.56 48.94 -7.73
C PHE A 8 -6.30 48.68 -6.24
N LEU A 9 -7.32 48.22 -5.53
CA LEU A 9 -7.20 47.78 -4.15
C LEU A 9 -7.05 46.26 -4.18
N SER A 10 -5.81 45.78 -4.13
CA SER A 10 -5.51 44.37 -3.84
C SER A 10 -5.88 44.09 -2.40
N LEU A 11 -7.15 43.77 -2.16
CA LEU A 11 -7.69 43.43 -0.85
C LEU A 11 -7.28 42.00 -0.50
N PHE A 12 -6.15 41.83 0.18
CA PHE A 12 -5.97 40.64 1.01
C PHE A 12 -6.97 40.76 2.18
N MET A 13 -8.15 40.13 2.04
CA MET A 13 -9.08 39.99 3.18
C MET A 13 -8.45 39.05 4.20
N PHE A 14 -7.79 39.62 5.21
CA PHE A 14 -7.55 38.91 6.47
C PHE A 14 -8.85 38.96 7.28
N LEU A 15 -9.68 37.92 7.19
CA LEU A 15 -10.83 37.74 8.06
C LEU A 15 -10.36 37.17 9.41
N ASN A 16 -10.49 37.98 10.47
CA ASN A 16 -10.26 37.60 11.86
C ASN A 16 -11.41 36.71 12.38
N ALA A 17 -11.10 35.70 13.22
CA ALA A 17 -11.99 34.77 13.92
C ALA A 17 -13.04 34.06 13.02
N ASN A 18 -12.84 32.75 12.84
CA ASN A 18 -13.35 31.87 11.78
C ASN A 18 -14.72 32.22 11.14
N ALA A 19 -14.73 33.14 10.16
CA ALA A 19 -15.92 33.51 9.39
C ALA A 19 -16.54 32.34 8.61
N LEU A 20 -15.75 31.31 8.27
CA LEU A 20 -16.27 30.08 7.67
C LEU A 20 -17.05 29.26 8.69
N GLN A 21 -16.59 29.17 9.95
CA GLN A 21 -17.35 28.54 11.02
C GLN A 21 -18.70 29.25 11.24
N ASP A 22 -18.72 30.58 11.26
CA ASP A 22 -19.97 31.33 11.38
C ASP A 22 -20.97 31.02 10.25
N ALA A 23 -20.47 30.86 9.02
CA ALA A 23 -21.28 30.48 7.87
C ALA A 23 -21.79 29.04 7.98
N ILE A 24 -20.94 28.11 8.43
CA ILE A 24 -21.31 26.71 8.73
C ILE A 24 -22.41 26.68 9.78
N ASP A 25 -22.26 27.41 10.88
CA ASP A 25 -23.20 27.39 12.00
C ASP A 25 -24.57 27.97 11.61
N LYS A 26 -24.61 29.02 10.78
CA LYS A 26 -25.86 29.66 10.31
C LYS A 26 -26.56 28.91 9.17
N ALA A 27 -25.84 28.10 8.39
CA ALA A 27 -26.41 27.38 7.26
C ALA A 27 -27.46 26.34 7.71
N PRO A 28 -28.65 26.25 7.10
CA PRO A 28 -29.57 25.14 7.35
C PRO A 28 -28.93 23.77 7.06
N GLU A 29 -29.42 22.70 7.69
CA GLU A 29 -28.95 21.34 7.37
C GLU A 29 -29.15 21.01 5.89
N GLY A 30 -28.18 20.32 5.28
CA GLY A 30 -28.16 19.98 3.86
C GLY A 30 -27.77 21.15 2.95
N SER A 31 -27.37 22.30 3.50
CA SER A 31 -26.93 23.44 2.68
C SER A 31 -25.66 23.16 1.89
N ILE A 32 -25.50 23.91 0.80
CA ILE A 32 -24.31 23.91 -0.05
C ILE A 32 -23.61 25.26 0.11
N LEU A 33 -22.44 25.26 0.76
CA LEU A 33 -21.55 26.40 0.86
C LEU A 33 -20.56 26.38 -0.31
N LYS A 34 -20.69 27.35 -1.22
CA LYS A 34 -19.76 27.54 -2.35
C LYS A 34 -18.75 28.61 -1.97
N LEU A 35 -17.52 28.21 -1.69
CA LEU A 35 -16.45 29.11 -1.28
C LEU A 35 -15.80 29.76 -2.51
N LEU A 36 -15.51 31.06 -2.39
CA LEU A 36 -14.72 31.80 -3.36
C LEU A 36 -13.24 31.65 -3.03
N ALA A 37 -12.36 31.82 -4.02
CA ALA A 37 -10.92 31.77 -3.81
C ALA A 37 -10.50 32.73 -2.69
N GLY A 38 -9.64 32.25 -1.80
CA GLY A 38 -9.28 32.96 -0.58
C GLY A 38 -8.72 32.02 0.50
N VAL A 39 -8.14 32.61 1.54
CA VAL A 39 -7.62 31.90 2.70
C VAL A 39 -8.59 32.07 3.86
N TYR A 40 -9.17 30.94 4.29
CA TYR A 40 -10.04 30.82 5.43
C TYR A 40 -9.21 30.31 6.61
N LYS A 41 -8.92 31.20 7.56
CA LYS A 41 -8.05 30.91 8.70
C LYS A 41 -8.80 30.29 9.87
N GLY A 42 -8.16 29.32 10.50
CA GLY A 42 -8.62 28.63 11.69
C GLY A 42 -9.37 27.34 11.38
N SER A 43 -9.30 26.41 12.33
CA SER A 43 -9.96 25.12 12.23
C SER A 43 -11.48 25.22 12.26
N ILE A 44 -12.16 24.38 11.48
CA ILE A 44 -13.62 24.30 11.39
C ILE A 44 -14.17 22.96 11.90
N VAL A 45 -15.39 22.99 12.42
CA VAL A 45 -16.15 21.82 12.87
C VAL A 45 -17.52 21.77 12.19
N ILE A 46 -17.81 20.64 11.53
CA ILE A 46 -19.07 20.39 10.82
C ILE A 46 -19.89 19.39 11.65
N LYS A 47 -21.02 19.84 12.20
CA LYS A 47 -21.87 19.05 13.12
C LYS A 47 -23.23 18.66 12.52
N LYS A 48 -23.46 18.98 11.25
CA LYS A 48 -24.71 18.71 10.52
C LYS A 48 -24.41 18.34 9.07
N PRO A 49 -25.35 17.67 8.36
CA PRO A 49 -25.24 17.46 6.92
C PRO A 49 -24.93 18.78 6.20
N LEU A 50 -23.85 18.79 5.42
CA LEU A 50 -23.38 20.03 4.79
C LEU A 50 -22.45 19.70 3.61
N THR A 51 -22.58 20.47 2.55
CA THR A 51 -21.65 20.42 1.42
C THR A 51 -20.81 21.68 1.39
N ILE A 52 -19.48 21.57 1.38
CA ILE A 52 -18.54 22.67 1.19
C ILE A 52 -17.76 22.41 -0.11
N ILE A 53 -17.92 23.31 -1.07
CA ILE A 53 -17.29 23.20 -2.39
C ILE A 53 -16.48 24.46 -2.68
N GLY A 54 -15.22 24.30 -3.07
CA GLY A 54 -14.48 25.40 -3.70
C GLY A 54 -15.01 25.65 -5.11
N LYS A 55 -15.56 26.84 -5.37
CA LYS A 55 -16.16 27.17 -6.67
C LYS A 55 -15.11 27.24 -7.79
N GLU A 56 -13.89 27.62 -7.42
CA GLU A 56 -12.73 27.85 -8.29
C GLU A 56 -11.47 27.33 -7.57
N GLY A 57 -10.35 27.18 -8.28
CA GLY A 57 -9.06 26.91 -7.63
C GLY A 57 -8.66 28.03 -6.67
N GLY A 58 -7.92 27.70 -5.60
CA GLY A 58 -7.39 28.69 -4.66
C GLY A 58 -8.25 28.93 -3.41
N VAL A 59 -9.21 28.04 -3.10
CA VAL A 59 -9.86 27.99 -1.79
C VAL A 59 -8.97 27.24 -0.80
N ILE A 60 -8.45 27.94 0.20
CA ILE A 60 -7.51 27.41 1.19
C ILE A 60 -8.15 27.48 2.58
N ILE A 61 -8.19 26.36 3.29
CA ILE A 61 -8.52 26.29 4.72
C ILE A 61 -7.19 26.06 5.47
N ASP A 62 -6.80 27.02 6.28
CA ASP A 62 -5.50 27.07 6.97
C ASP A 62 -5.70 26.84 8.46
N GLY A 63 -5.16 25.74 8.98
CA GLY A 63 -5.23 25.38 10.40
C GLY A 63 -4.26 26.16 11.30
N GLU A 64 -3.46 27.06 10.73
CA GLU A 64 -2.53 27.94 11.45
C GLU A 64 -1.52 27.19 12.34
N GLY A 65 -1.20 25.94 11.99
CA GLY A 65 -0.24 25.10 12.69
C GLY A 65 -0.76 24.53 14.01
N ASN A 66 -2.08 24.50 14.23
CA ASN A 66 -2.67 24.05 15.49
C ASN A 66 -3.78 23.02 15.30
N GLY A 67 -3.61 21.84 15.91
CA GLY A 67 -4.63 20.79 15.94
C GLY A 67 -5.06 20.30 14.56
N THR A 68 -6.26 19.75 14.49
CA THR A 68 -6.89 19.32 13.24
C THR A 68 -7.53 20.50 12.51
N VAL A 69 -7.37 20.57 11.18
CA VAL A 69 -7.89 21.69 10.37
C VAL A 69 -9.41 21.59 10.17
N ILE A 70 -9.92 20.43 9.76
CA ILE A 70 -11.36 20.19 9.56
C ILE A 70 -11.81 18.99 10.37
N THR A 71 -12.80 19.16 11.24
CA THR A 71 -13.45 18.06 11.97
C THR A 71 -14.88 17.87 11.50
N ILE A 72 -15.20 16.66 11.04
CA ILE A 72 -16.54 16.23 10.63
C ILE A 72 -17.11 15.29 11.71
N ASN A 73 -18.18 15.74 12.36
CA ASN A 73 -18.96 14.98 13.35
C ASN A 73 -20.41 14.78 12.87
N SER A 74 -20.60 14.62 11.55
CA SER A 74 -21.92 14.42 10.96
C SER A 74 -21.84 13.60 9.68
N SER A 75 -22.89 12.81 9.47
CA SER A 75 -23.09 12.07 8.22
C SER A 75 -23.53 13.01 7.10
N PHE A 76 -23.43 12.55 5.85
CA PHE A 76 -23.85 13.33 4.67
C PHE A 76 -23.09 14.66 4.51
N VAL A 77 -21.79 14.64 4.84
CA VAL A 77 -20.91 15.79 4.63
C VAL A 77 -20.11 15.59 3.35
N THR A 78 -20.06 16.61 2.51
CA THR A 78 -19.25 16.63 1.29
C THR A 78 -18.22 17.75 1.37
N LEU A 79 -16.94 17.42 1.24
CA LEU A 79 -15.85 18.37 1.04
C LEU A 79 -15.30 18.17 -0.36
N LYS A 80 -15.27 19.24 -1.16
CA LYS A 80 -14.86 19.14 -2.56
C LYS A 80 -14.06 20.33 -3.06
N ASN A 81 -12.98 20.06 -3.80
CA ASN A 81 -12.15 21.09 -4.44
C ASN A 81 -11.62 22.13 -3.45
N LEU A 82 -11.00 21.66 -2.37
CA LEU A 82 -10.44 22.48 -1.29
C LEU A 82 -8.94 22.21 -1.14
N LYS A 83 -8.17 23.23 -0.77
CA LYS A 83 -6.81 23.05 -0.25
C LYS A 83 -6.86 23.18 1.28
N ILE A 84 -6.38 22.17 1.99
CA ILE A 84 -6.36 22.11 3.45
C ILE A 84 -4.90 22.06 3.89
N ILE A 85 -4.47 23.02 4.71
CA ILE A 85 -3.05 23.16 5.09
C ILE A 85 -2.81 23.42 6.56
N ASN A 86 -1.56 23.20 6.98
CA ASN A 86 -1.00 23.62 8.26
C ASN A 86 -1.78 23.08 9.45
N SER A 87 -1.95 21.75 9.53
CA SER A 87 -2.37 21.13 10.80
C SER A 87 -1.30 21.36 11.88
N GLY A 88 -1.64 21.03 13.12
CA GLY A 88 -0.66 20.86 14.19
C GLY A 88 0.26 19.66 13.97
N GLU A 89 1.11 19.41 14.97
CA GLU A 89 2.25 18.48 14.91
C GLU A 89 2.19 17.41 16.01
N LEU A 90 1.07 17.33 16.75
CA LEU A 90 0.94 16.41 17.86
C LEU A 90 0.45 15.04 17.39
N THR A 91 1.30 14.03 17.56
CA THR A 91 1.00 12.63 17.22
C THR A 91 -0.03 11.99 18.12
N HIS A 92 -0.14 12.40 19.39
CA HIS A 92 -1.07 11.81 20.35
C HIS A 92 -2.53 12.28 20.15
N THR A 93 -2.74 13.48 19.62
CA THR A 93 -4.06 14.01 19.21
C THR A 93 -4.39 13.70 17.75
N LEU A 94 -3.44 13.14 17.00
CA LEU A 94 -3.56 12.84 15.57
C LEU A 94 -3.92 14.10 14.76
N ASP A 95 -3.18 15.19 14.95
CA ASP A 95 -3.44 16.47 14.27
C ASP A 95 -3.52 16.28 12.74
N ALA A 96 -4.73 16.40 12.18
CA ALA A 96 -5.03 16.01 10.82
C ALA A 96 -5.43 17.19 9.93
N GLY A 97 -5.31 17.03 8.62
CA GLY A 97 -5.99 17.90 7.67
C GLY A 97 -7.50 17.75 7.81
N ILE A 98 -7.99 16.52 7.75
CA ILE A 98 -9.41 16.22 7.87
C ILE A 98 -9.60 15.04 8.83
N LEU A 99 -10.40 15.23 9.88
CA LEU A 99 -10.87 14.17 10.77
C LEU A 99 -12.35 13.94 10.53
N VAL A 100 -12.75 12.69 10.30
CA VAL A 100 -14.15 12.26 10.19
C VAL A 100 -14.45 11.28 11.31
N LYS A 101 -15.44 11.58 12.15
CA LYS A 101 -15.81 10.75 13.30
C LYS A 101 -17.25 10.26 13.20
N GLU A 102 -17.46 8.99 13.50
CA GLU A 102 -18.77 8.38 13.78
C GLU A 102 -19.83 8.77 12.74
N SER A 103 -19.46 8.68 11.46
CA SER A 103 -20.24 9.25 10.35
C SER A 103 -20.42 8.24 9.22
N LYS A 104 -21.39 8.50 8.35
CA LYS A 104 -21.61 7.71 7.14
C LYS A 104 -21.99 8.57 5.95
N GLN A 105 -21.81 8.02 4.76
CA GLN A 105 -22.17 8.69 3.50
C GLN A 105 -21.52 10.07 3.36
N CYS A 106 -20.26 10.18 3.78
CA CYS A 106 -19.46 11.37 3.56
C CYS A 106 -18.68 11.26 2.25
N GLU A 107 -18.36 12.40 1.64
CA GLU A 107 -17.50 12.50 0.47
C GLU A 107 -16.37 13.49 0.77
N ILE A 108 -15.13 13.06 0.54
CA ILE A 108 -13.96 13.95 0.49
C ILE A 108 -13.34 13.74 -0.88
N SER A 109 -13.52 14.71 -1.77
CA SER A 109 -13.12 14.58 -3.16
C SER A 109 -12.36 15.79 -3.70
N ASP A 110 -11.43 15.56 -4.63
CA ASP A 110 -10.70 16.61 -5.34
C ASP A 110 -9.97 17.59 -4.39
N CYS A 111 -9.54 17.14 -3.20
CA CYS A 111 -8.89 17.99 -2.21
C CYS A 111 -7.36 17.86 -2.23
N VAL A 112 -6.68 18.94 -1.87
CA VAL A 112 -5.23 18.97 -1.66
C VAL A 112 -4.97 19.16 -0.17
N ILE A 113 -4.53 18.11 0.50
CA ILE A 113 -4.15 18.11 1.91
C ILE A 113 -2.63 18.16 1.98
N ASP A 114 -2.10 19.29 2.46
CA ASP A 114 -0.67 19.60 2.35
C ASP A 114 -0.13 20.23 3.63
N ASP A 115 1.08 19.88 4.04
CA ASP A 115 1.65 20.29 5.34
C ASP A 115 0.75 19.94 6.55
N CYS A 116 0.11 18.78 6.50
CA CYS A 116 -0.67 18.24 7.63
C CYS A 116 0.03 17.00 8.18
N LEU A 117 0.19 16.88 9.50
CA LEU A 117 0.86 15.72 10.10
C LEU A 117 0.15 14.43 9.68
N PHE A 118 -1.14 14.33 9.97
CA PHE A 118 -2.03 13.31 9.39
C PHE A 118 -2.85 13.93 8.24
N GLY A 119 -3.07 13.18 7.16
CA GLY A 119 -3.83 13.70 6.03
C GLY A 119 -5.34 13.67 6.27
N ILE A 120 -5.94 12.49 6.06
CA ILE A 120 -7.35 12.22 6.33
C ILE A 120 -7.42 11.09 7.36
N ASP A 121 -8.05 11.34 8.51
CA ASP A 121 -8.29 10.34 9.55
C ASP A 121 -9.78 10.03 9.65
N MET A 122 -10.15 8.77 9.38
CA MET A 122 -11.51 8.25 9.44
C MET A 122 -11.64 7.35 10.65
N GLN A 123 -12.48 7.76 11.60
CA GLN A 123 -12.75 7.05 12.85
C GLN A 123 -14.22 6.62 12.90
N MET A 124 -14.48 5.32 12.85
CA MET A 124 -15.83 4.76 12.85
C MET A 124 -16.69 5.30 11.69
N VAL A 125 -16.13 5.32 10.48
CA VAL A 125 -16.78 5.87 9.29
C VAL A 125 -17.22 4.77 8.33
N SER A 126 -18.42 4.88 7.77
CA SER A 126 -18.92 3.87 6.83
C SER A 126 -19.56 4.41 5.56
N ASN A 127 -19.62 3.58 4.53
CA ASN A 127 -20.35 3.88 3.29
C ASN A 127 -19.96 5.25 2.68
N SER A 128 -18.68 5.62 2.80
CA SER A 128 -18.18 6.95 2.42
C SER A 128 -17.17 6.86 1.28
N LEU A 129 -16.97 7.98 0.59
CA LEU A 129 -16.13 8.10 -0.59
C LEU A 129 -14.94 9.04 -0.32
N ILE A 130 -13.73 8.52 -0.48
CA ILE A 130 -12.49 9.29 -0.47
C ILE A 130 -11.88 9.19 -1.88
N GLU A 131 -12.04 10.23 -2.69
CA GLU A 131 -11.71 10.18 -4.12
C GLU A 131 -10.80 11.31 -4.59
N ASN A 132 -9.79 10.99 -5.39
CA ASN A 132 -8.99 11.97 -6.13
C ASN A 132 -8.35 13.06 -5.26
N ASN A 133 -7.93 12.71 -4.04
CA ASN A 133 -7.24 13.64 -3.15
C ASN A 133 -5.73 13.54 -3.32
N PHE A 134 -5.03 14.66 -3.22
CA PHE A 134 -3.58 14.72 -3.04
C PHE A 134 -3.26 14.91 -1.56
N ILE A 135 -2.39 14.08 -1.00
CA ILE A 135 -2.05 14.10 0.42
C ILE A 135 -0.54 14.09 0.59
N ARG A 136 -0.01 15.06 1.32
CA ARG A 136 1.40 15.14 1.73
C ARG A 136 1.51 15.52 3.20
N SER A 137 2.33 14.77 3.93
CA SER A 137 2.61 15.05 5.34
C SER A 137 3.56 16.25 5.50
N LYS A 138 3.79 16.67 6.75
CA LYS A 138 4.82 17.65 7.09
C LYS A 138 6.22 17.15 6.71
N ASP A 139 7.15 18.07 6.49
CA ASP A 139 8.53 17.77 6.08
C ASP A 139 9.38 17.22 7.24
N PHE A 140 8.99 16.04 7.73
CA PHE A 140 9.69 15.29 8.77
C PHE A 140 10.38 14.06 8.18
N ASP A 141 11.30 13.49 8.96
CA ASP A 141 11.86 12.17 8.68
C ASP A 141 10.76 11.11 8.65
N LEU A 142 10.98 10.05 7.87
CA LEU A 142 9.96 9.05 7.52
C LEU A 142 9.19 8.50 8.73
N GLY A 143 9.89 8.20 9.83
CA GLY A 143 9.27 7.65 11.04
C GLY A 143 8.45 8.65 11.86
N LEU A 144 8.68 9.95 11.66
CA LEU A 144 8.05 11.06 12.39
C LEU A 144 6.86 11.67 11.64
N ARG A 145 6.70 11.36 10.36
CA ARG A 145 5.51 11.73 9.57
C ARG A 145 4.26 11.06 10.15
N GLY A 146 3.10 11.70 9.97
CA GLY A 146 1.82 11.07 10.23
C GLY A 146 1.32 10.30 9.01
N ASP A 147 0.24 9.54 9.22
CA ASP A 147 -0.36 8.73 8.18
C ASP A 147 -1.13 9.61 7.19
N GLY A 148 -0.98 9.34 5.90
CA GLY A 148 -1.63 10.12 4.85
C GLY A 148 -3.14 9.87 4.84
N LEU A 149 -3.55 8.61 4.95
CA LEU A 149 -4.95 8.22 5.04
C LEU A 149 -5.08 7.08 6.04
N ARG A 150 -5.97 7.25 7.02
CA ARG A 150 -6.17 6.29 8.10
C ARG A 150 -7.64 5.92 8.20
N LEU A 151 -7.93 4.63 8.09
CA LEU A 151 -9.24 4.04 8.35
C LEU A 151 -9.14 3.26 9.67
N TRP A 152 -9.87 3.71 10.68
CA TRP A 152 -9.95 3.07 11.99
C TRP A 152 -11.40 2.72 12.30
N TYR A 153 -11.69 1.42 12.47
CA TYR A 153 -13.06 0.90 12.59
C TYR A 153 -14.00 1.40 11.48
N SER A 154 -13.47 1.56 10.27
CA SER A 154 -14.19 2.17 9.15
C SER A 154 -14.52 1.12 8.09
N HIS A 155 -15.79 1.01 7.74
CA HIS A 155 -16.32 -0.13 6.98
C HIS A 155 -17.01 0.28 5.69
N ASP A 156 -16.93 -0.57 4.67
CA ASP A 156 -17.71 -0.41 3.42
C ASP A 156 -17.46 0.94 2.72
N ASN A 157 -16.24 1.48 2.83
CA ASN A 157 -15.86 2.73 2.18
C ASN A 157 -15.19 2.47 0.83
N ILE A 158 -15.23 3.49 -0.04
CA ILE A 158 -14.51 3.49 -1.32
C ILE A 158 -13.39 4.52 -1.21
N VAL A 159 -12.16 4.04 -1.28
CA VAL A 159 -10.94 4.84 -1.32
C VAL A 159 -10.32 4.68 -2.70
N LYS A 160 -10.49 5.68 -3.56
CA LYS A 160 -10.03 5.57 -4.95
C LYS A 160 -9.29 6.78 -5.49
N LYS A 161 -8.31 6.53 -6.37
CA LYS A 161 -7.60 7.58 -7.11
C LYS A 161 -6.88 8.61 -6.24
N ASN A 162 -6.63 8.29 -4.96
CA ASN A 162 -5.90 9.20 -4.08
C ASN A 162 -4.40 9.06 -4.31
N ARG A 163 -3.69 10.19 -4.19
CA ARG A 163 -2.24 10.27 -4.33
C ARG A 163 -1.61 10.66 -3.01
N LEU A 164 -0.95 9.72 -2.36
CA LEU A 164 -0.25 9.91 -1.08
C LEU A 164 1.25 9.99 -1.36
N ILE A 165 1.87 11.13 -1.09
CA ILE A 165 3.31 11.34 -1.34
C ILE A 165 3.97 11.88 -0.09
N LYS A 166 5.14 11.32 0.28
CA LYS A 166 5.89 11.78 1.46
C LYS A 166 5.01 11.84 2.71
N SER A 167 4.21 10.80 2.92
CA SER A 167 3.47 10.54 4.16
C SER A 167 4.05 9.28 4.80
N ARG A 168 3.67 8.95 6.05
CA ARG A 168 4.15 7.72 6.67
C ARG A 168 3.48 6.50 6.06
N ASP A 169 2.19 6.32 6.31
CA ASP A 169 1.44 5.15 5.83
C ASP A 169 0.08 5.53 5.22
N MET A 170 -0.50 4.62 4.43
CA MET A 170 -1.96 4.46 4.33
C MET A 170 -2.37 3.28 5.21
N VAL A 171 -3.21 3.50 6.21
CA VAL A 171 -3.53 2.49 7.24
C VAL A 171 -4.99 2.09 7.20
N VAL A 172 -5.26 0.79 7.27
CA VAL A 172 -6.60 0.19 7.35
C VAL A 172 -6.63 -0.72 8.56
N TRP A 173 -7.21 -0.22 9.66
CA TRP A 173 -7.15 -0.85 10.97
C TRP A 173 -8.56 -1.19 11.47
N TYR A 174 -8.81 -2.46 11.82
CA TYR A 174 -10.13 -2.95 12.24
C TYR A 174 -11.24 -2.58 11.25
N SER A 175 -10.90 -2.54 9.97
CA SER A 175 -11.70 -1.93 8.90
C SER A 175 -11.99 -2.98 7.83
N HIS A 176 -13.27 -3.16 7.49
CA HIS A 176 -13.76 -4.30 6.71
C HIS A 176 -14.62 -3.86 5.53
N GLY A 177 -14.66 -4.66 4.47
CA GLY A 177 -15.55 -4.41 3.33
C GLY A 177 -15.15 -3.21 2.46
N ASN A 178 -13.96 -2.63 2.66
CA ASN A 178 -13.54 -1.44 1.92
C ASN A 178 -13.01 -1.81 0.53
N ILE A 179 -13.25 -0.91 -0.43
CA ILE A 179 -12.65 -0.95 -1.76
C ILE A 179 -11.52 0.09 -1.79
N ILE A 180 -10.31 -0.37 -2.04
CA ILE A 180 -9.10 0.44 -2.13
C ILE A 180 -8.55 0.25 -3.54
N GLU A 181 -8.87 1.20 -4.43
CA GLU A 181 -8.57 1.03 -5.86
C GLU A 181 -7.92 2.24 -6.53
N GLU A 182 -7.05 1.98 -7.49
CA GLU A 182 -6.42 3.03 -8.32
C GLU A 182 -5.67 4.12 -7.52
N ASN A 183 -5.28 3.84 -6.28
CA ASN A 183 -4.50 4.77 -5.47
C ASN A 183 -3.02 4.73 -5.86
N TYR A 184 -2.33 5.84 -5.62
CA TYR A 184 -0.91 6.00 -5.85
C TYR A 184 -0.19 6.37 -4.55
N GLY A 185 0.91 5.68 -4.25
CA GLY A 185 1.72 5.94 -3.05
C GLY A 185 3.21 6.01 -3.37
N GLU A 186 3.90 7.05 -2.86
CA GLU A 186 5.33 7.26 -3.12
C GLU A 186 6.08 7.93 -1.95
N TYR A 187 7.32 7.49 -1.69
CA TYR A 187 8.20 8.00 -0.62
C TYR A 187 7.60 7.95 0.78
N GLY A 188 6.78 6.94 1.04
CA GLY A 188 6.28 6.56 2.37
C GLY A 188 6.92 5.30 2.91
N ARG A 189 6.45 4.89 4.09
CA ARG A 189 6.92 3.70 4.80
C ARG A 189 6.10 2.51 4.33
N TYR A 190 4.82 2.43 4.71
CA TYR A 190 3.89 1.45 4.15
C TYR A 190 2.95 2.13 3.17
N SER A 191 3.05 1.82 1.88
CA SER A 191 2.13 2.38 0.89
C SER A 191 0.68 1.98 1.18
N LEU A 192 0.49 0.76 1.69
CA LEU A 192 -0.78 0.28 2.23
C LEU A 192 -0.54 -0.74 3.35
N HIS A 193 -1.12 -0.47 4.52
CA HIS A 193 -0.92 -1.24 5.75
C HIS A 193 -2.25 -1.68 6.33
N PHE A 194 -2.46 -2.99 6.47
CA PHE A 194 -3.64 -3.56 7.12
C PHE A 194 -3.30 -4.15 8.48
N MET A 195 -4.17 -3.89 9.46
CA MET A 195 -4.09 -4.45 10.80
C MET A 195 -5.49 -4.90 11.23
N TYR A 196 -5.67 -6.20 11.48
CA TYR A 196 -6.95 -6.75 11.95
C TYR A 196 -8.14 -6.43 11.04
N ALA A 197 -7.93 -6.51 9.73
CA ALA A 197 -8.89 -6.12 8.71
C ALA A 197 -9.38 -7.33 7.89
N GLY A 198 -10.41 -7.16 7.08
CA GLY A 198 -10.85 -8.27 6.25
C GLY A 198 -11.99 -7.98 5.30
N LYS A 199 -12.20 -8.88 4.33
CA LYS A 199 -13.15 -8.70 3.24
C LYS A 199 -12.94 -7.40 2.45
N ASN A 200 -11.70 -6.93 2.39
CA ASN A 200 -11.36 -5.75 1.60
C ASN A 200 -11.01 -6.15 0.16
N ILE A 201 -11.14 -5.21 -0.76
CA ILE A 201 -10.70 -5.35 -2.14
C ILE A 201 -9.59 -4.32 -2.38
N VAL A 202 -8.40 -4.80 -2.70
CA VAL A 202 -7.22 -3.98 -3.02
C VAL A 202 -6.90 -4.15 -4.49
N LYS A 203 -7.26 -3.17 -5.31
CA LYS A 203 -7.27 -3.34 -6.77
C LYS A 203 -6.55 -2.25 -7.54
N ASN A 204 -5.70 -2.61 -8.49
CA ASN A 204 -5.11 -1.66 -9.45
C ASN A 204 -4.38 -0.46 -8.80
N ASN A 205 -3.85 -0.61 -7.58
CA ASN A 205 -3.06 0.43 -6.95
C ASN A 205 -1.61 0.41 -7.46
N THR A 206 -0.95 1.57 -7.45
CA THR A 206 0.44 1.72 -7.86
C THR A 206 1.28 2.29 -6.72
N TYR A 207 2.25 1.51 -6.26
CA TYR A 207 3.09 1.86 -5.12
C TYR A 207 4.57 1.81 -5.50
N LYS A 208 5.27 2.94 -5.34
CA LYS A 208 6.64 3.12 -5.82
C LYS A 208 7.55 3.73 -4.77
N TYR A 209 8.79 3.25 -4.68
CA TYR A 209 9.84 3.88 -3.84
C TYR A 209 9.46 4.03 -2.36
N ASN A 210 8.65 3.10 -1.85
CA ASN A 210 8.25 3.05 -0.45
C ASN A 210 9.07 1.97 0.28
N SER A 211 9.24 2.07 1.60
CA SER A 211 9.95 1.02 2.35
C SER A 211 9.26 -0.34 2.22
N VAL A 212 7.92 -0.33 2.18
CA VAL A 212 7.06 -1.49 1.96
C VAL A 212 5.90 -1.11 1.04
N GLY A 213 5.63 -1.95 0.04
CA GLY A 213 4.50 -1.78 -0.88
C GLY A 213 3.17 -1.96 -0.17
N ILE A 214 2.76 -3.21 0.01
CA ILE A 214 1.50 -3.58 0.69
C ILE A 214 1.84 -4.54 1.82
N PHE A 215 1.32 -4.33 3.03
CA PHE A 215 1.47 -5.29 4.12
C PHE A 215 0.13 -5.64 4.75
N PHE A 216 -0.19 -6.92 4.77
CA PHE A 216 -1.38 -7.45 5.43
C PHE A 216 -0.99 -8.15 6.74
N MET A 217 -1.57 -7.69 7.86
CA MET A 217 -1.29 -8.24 9.18
C MET A 217 -2.59 -8.63 9.90
N TYR A 218 -2.63 -9.84 10.46
CA TYR A 218 -3.71 -10.33 11.34
C TYR A 218 -5.10 -10.26 10.70
N SER A 219 -5.18 -10.50 9.39
CA SER A 219 -6.33 -10.15 8.55
C SER A 219 -6.89 -11.37 7.83
N LYS A 220 -8.11 -11.26 7.28
CA LYS A 220 -8.72 -12.36 6.51
C LYS A 220 -9.55 -11.97 5.29
N ASP A 221 -9.79 -12.92 4.41
CA ASP A 221 -10.78 -12.84 3.32
C ASP A 221 -10.57 -11.67 2.34
N THR A 222 -9.34 -11.16 2.19
CA THR A 222 -9.05 -9.99 1.35
C THR A 222 -8.54 -10.41 -0.02
N ILE A 223 -8.98 -9.70 -1.05
CA ILE A 223 -8.55 -9.91 -2.43
C ILE A 223 -7.63 -8.75 -2.83
N ALA A 224 -6.38 -9.04 -3.15
CA ALA A 224 -5.42 -8.11 -3.71
C ALA A 224 -5.15 -8.47 -5.18
N THR A 225 -5.59 -7.63 -6.12
CA THR A 225 -5.48 -7.92 -7.55
C THR A 225 -5.07 -6.76 -8.43
N GLY A 226 -4.23 -7.02 -9.44
CA GLY A 226 -3.86 -6.01 -10.43
C GLY A 226 -2.97 -4.88 -9.89
N ASN A 227 -2.42 -5.02 -8.68
CA ASN A 227 -1.60 -3.97 -8.08
C ASN A 227 -0.17 -4.02 -8.65
N LEU A 228 0.44 -2.84 -8.80
CA LEU A 228 1.85 -2.68 -9.13
C LEU A 228 2.60 -2.20 -7.90
N VAL A 229 3.54 -3.02 -7.41
CA VAL A 229 4.51 -2.63 -6.39
C VAL A 229 5.90 -2.62 -7.01
N GLN A 230 6.57 -1.48 -6.95
CA GLN A 230 7.85 -1.28 -7.60
C GLN A 230 8.85 -0.58 -6.69
N SER A 231 10.09 -1.07 -6.70
CA SER A 231 11.22 -0.41 -6.02
C SER A 231 10.98 -0.22 -4.52
N SER A 232 10.47 -1.25 -3.83
CA SER A 232 10.49 -1.26 -2.37
C SER A 232 11.88 -1.63 -1.88
N LEU A 233 12.63 -0.62 -1.42
CA LEU A 233 14.06 -0.71 -1.11
C LEU A 233 14.32 -0.42 0.37
N GLY A 234 15.54 -0.74 0.83
CA GLY A 234 16.00 -0.54 2.20
C GLY A 234 15.91 -1.81 3.05
N ALA A 235 16.14 -1.68 4.36
CA ALA A 235 16.28 -2.82 5.29
C ALA A 235 15.02 -3.70 5.37
N THR A 236 13.83 -3.15 5.10
CA THR A 236 12.59 -3.93 4.98
C THR A 236 12.36 -4.34 3.53
N GLY A 237 12.23 -3.36 2.62
CA GLY A 237 12.22 -3.58 1.16
C GLY A 237 11.18 -4.60 0.64
N MET A 238 10.07 -4.77 1.35
CA MET A 238 9.04 -5.76 1.03
C MET A 238 8.07 -5.22 -0.05
N GLY A 239 7.80 -6.03 -1.07
CA GLY A 239 6.82 -5.75 -2.09
C GLY A 239 5.40 -5.95 -1.55
N ILE A 240 4.98 -7.20 -1.38
CA ILE A 240 3.74 -7.56 -0.70
C ILE A 240 4.06 -8.50 0.46
N GLY A 241 3.73 -8.09 1.68
CA GLY A 241 3.88 -8.90 2.88
C GLY A 241 2.55 -9.49 3.35
N LEU A 242 2.62 -10.70 3.91
CA LEU A 242 1.54 -11.42 4.59
C LEU A 242 2.05 -11.81 5.97
N LYS A 243 1.34 -11.43 7.02
CA LYS A 243 1.63 -11.85 8.40
C LYS A 243 0.37 -12.27 9.12
N ASP A 244 0.33 -13.51 9.58
CA ASP A 244 -0.81 -14.09 10.29
C ASP A 244 -2.15 -13.83 9.53
N VAL A 245 -2.18 -14.08 8.22
CA VAL A 245 -3.38 -13.86 7.39
C VAL A 245 -3.94 -15.16 6.84
N SER A 246 -5.26 -15.24 6.64
CA SER A 246 -5.95 -16.43 6.13
C SER A 246 -7.01 -16.12 5.08
N ASN A 247 -7.24 -17.04 4.14
CA ASN A 247 -8.21 -16.92 3.04
C ASN A 247 -7.96 -15.70 2.13
N PHE A 248 -6.69 -15.36 1.90
CA PHE A 248 -6.33 -14.28 0.99
C PHE A 248 -6.26 -14.74 -0.46
N THR A 249 -6.64 -13.86 -1.38
CA THR A 249 -6.37 -14.04 -2.81
C THR A 249 -5.45 -12.93 -3.29
N ILE A 250 -4.19 -13.26 -3.56
CA ILE A 250 -3.17 -12.41 -4.14
C ILE A 250 -3.02 -12.82 -5.61
N LYS A 251 -3.63 -12.08 -6.54
CA LYS A 251 -3.62 -12.47 -7.95
C LYS A 251 -3.35 -11.37 -8.95
N ASN A 252 -2.73 -11.67 -10.08
CA ASN A 252 -2.49 -10.69 -11.15
C ASN A 252 -1.73 -9.43 -10.68
N ASN A 253 -0.96 -9.50 -9.60
CA ASN A 253 -0.15 -8.38 -9.13
C ASN A 253 1.22 -8.41 -9.81
N THR A 254 1.82 -7.24 -10.01
CA THR A 254 3.22 -7.11 -10.45
C THR A 254 4.06 -6.60 -9.30
N VAL A 255 5.06 -7.37 -8.89
CA VAL A 255 6.01 -7.00 -7.84
C VAL A 255 7.41 -7.00 -8.45
N ILE A 256 8.02 -5.82 -8.54
CA ILE A 256 9.24 -5.63 -9.31
C ILE A 256 10.29 -4.77 -8.59
N TYR A 257 11.57 -5.15 -8.70
CA TYR A 257 12.70 -4.42 -8.12
C TYR A 257 12.60 -4.20 -6.60
N CYS A 258 11.99 -5.13 -5.87
CA CYS A 258 11.91 -5.11 -4.41
C CYS A 258 13.05 -5.94 -3.79
N ALA A 259 13.42 -5.65 -2.55
CA ALA A 259 14.36 -6.50 -1.81
C ALA A 259 13.74 -7.88 -1.57
N GLN A 260 12.47 -7.90 -1.16
CA GLN A 260 11.66 -9.11 -1.03
C GLN A 260 10.38 -8.92 -1.84
N GLY A 261 10.11 -9.80 -2.80
CA GLY A 261 8.93 -9.74 -3.65
C GLY A 261 7.66 -10.00 -2.85
N LEU A 262 7.40 -11.27 -2.56
CA LEU A 262 6.39 -11.69 -1.59
C LEU A 262 7.06 -12.15 -0.30
N TYR A 263 6.67 -11.55 0.82
CA TYR A 263 7.11 -11.97 2.16
C TYR A 263 5.93 -12.66 2.86
N ILE A 264 6.11 -13.92 3.25
CA ILE A 264 5.05 -14.79 3.80
C ILE A 264 5.47 -15.23 5.20
N ASP A 265 4.85 -14.64 6.21
CA ASP A 265 5.09 -14.91 7.63
C ASP A 265 3.87 -15.58 8.25
N ARG A 266 4.05 -16.83 8.68
CA ARG A 266 3.03 -17.67 9.34
C ARG A 266 1.63 -17.50 8.73
N SER A 267 1.57 -17.67 7.42
CA SER A 267 0.36 -17.44 6.63
C SER A 267 0.18 -18.60 5.65
N PRO A 268 -0.99 -19.26 5.58
CA PRO A 268 -2.18 -19.12 6.43
C PRO A 268 -1.96 -19.28 7.94
N PHE A 269 -2.76 -18.58 8.75
CA PHE A 269 -2.70 -18.64 10.22
C PHE A 269 -3.80 -19.52 10.83
N GLU A 270 -5.03 -19.40 10.34
CA GLU A 270 -6.16 -20.22 10.77
C GLU A 270 -6.02 -21.64 10.19
N PRO A 271 -6.23 -22.71 10.99
CA PRO A 271 -6.25 -24.08 10.50
C PRO A 271 -7.26 -24.29 9.36
N ASP A 272 -6.98 -25.22 8.45
CA ASP A 272 -7.84 -25.57 7.32
C ASP A 272 -8.15 -24.41 6.35
N THR A 273 -7.35 -23.34 6.39
CA THR A 273 -7.43 -22.21 5.45
C THR A 273 -6.27 -22.21 4.46
N HIS A 274 -6.45 -21.52 3.33
CA HIS A 274 -5.42 -21.38 2.30
C HIS A 274 -5.25 -19.90 1.95
N ASN A 275 -4.07 -19.52 1.48
CA ASN A 275 -3.90 -18.28 0.72
C ASN A 275 -3.57 -18.64 -0.72
N TRP A 276 -4.28 -18.02 -1.67
CA TRP A 276 -4.12 -18.21 -3.10
C TRP A 276 -3.20 -17.14 -3.66
N ILE A 277 -2.04 -17.52 -4.16
CA ILE A 277 -1.04 -16.66 -4.79
C ILE A 277 -0.96 -17.08 -6.26
N GLU A 278 -1.72 -16.42 -7.12
CA GLU A 278 -1.99 -16.90 -8.47
C GLU A 278 -1.77 -15.86 -9.56
N ASN A 279 -1.13 -16.24 -10.68
CA ASN A 279 -0.97 -15.36 -11.85
C ASN A 279 -0.25 -14.02 -11.54
N ASN A 280 0.59 -13.97 -10.51
CA ASN A 280 1.38 -12.78 -10.21
C ASN A 280 2.66 -12.75 -11.05
N SER A 281 3.15 -11.56 -11.37
CA SER A 281 4.46 -11.32 -11.98
C SER A 281 5.43 -10.86 -10.91
N ILE A 282 6.35 -11.73 -10.50
CA ILE A 282 7.35 -11.49 -9.45
C ILE A 282 8.71 -11.38 -10.14
N LEU A 283 9.09 -10.15 -10.44
CA LEU A 283 10.11 -9.85 -11.43
C LEU A 283 11.30 -9.11 -10.83
N TYR A 284 12.53 -9.53 -11.13
CA TYR A 284 13.74 -8.76 -10.81
C TYR A 284 13.86 -8.31 -9.35
N ASN A 285 13.36 -9.11 -8.41
CA ASN A 285 13.51 -8.85 -6.98
C ASN A 285 14.80 -9.49 -6.47
N SER A 286 15.28 -9.05 -5.31
CA SER A 286 16.41 -9.74 -4.69
C SER A 286 16.00 -11.12 -4.16
N GLU A 287 14.75 -11.26 -3.73
CA GLU A 287 14.14 -12.52 -3.30
C GLU A 287 12.73 -12.55 -3.89
N ALA A 288 12.33 -13.60 -4.62
CA ALA A 288 10.99 -13.65 -5.22
C ALA A 288 9.93 -13.99 -4.16
N LEU A 289 10.08 -15.14 -3.50
CA LEU A 289 9.26 -15.58 -2.37
C LEU A 289 10.14 -15.79 -1.14
N HIS A 290 9.86 -15.04 -0.08
CA HIS A 290 10.51 -15.16 1.22
C HIS A 290 9.53 -15.78 2.21
N PHE A 291 9.84 -16.98 2.68
CA PHE A 291 9.09 -17.66 3.73
C PHE A 291 9.75 -17.41 5.08
N HIS A 292 8.97 -16.86 6.00
CA HIS A 292 9.30 -16.69 7.40
C HIS A 292 8.33 -17.48 8.28
N SER A 293 8.83 -17.98 9.40
CA SER A 293 8.13 -18.90 10.30
C SER A 293 7.56 -20.13 9.55
N LEU A 294 6.69 -20.89 10.21
CA LEU A 294 5.97 -22.01 9.59
C LEU A 294 4.83 -21.46 8.72
N SER A 295 5.03 -21.47 7.39
CA SER A 295 4.08 -21.03 6.38
C SER A 295 3.77 -22.18 5.42
N GLU A 296 2.72 -22.94 5.74
CA GLU A 296 2.24 -24.16 5.07
C GLU A 296 0.83 -23.91 4.48
N ASN A 297 0.36 -24.75 3.54
CA ASN A 297 -0.98 -24.66 2.94
C ASN A 297 -1.28 -23.39 2.09
N ASN A 298 -0.27 -22.71 1.57
CA ASN A 298 -0.46 -21.76 0.48
C ASN A 298 -0.65 -22.50 -0.85
N ILE A 299 -1.44 -21.91 -1.75
CA ILE A 299 -1.62 -22.38 -3.13
C ILE A 299 -0.94 -21.37 -4.05
N ILE A 300 0.22 -21.74 -4.60
CA ILE A 300 1.09 -20.87 -5.39
C ILE A 300 1.12 -21.40 -6.83
N LYS A 301 0.30 -20.82 -7.69
CA LYS A 301 0.08 -21.35 -9.05
C LYS A 301 0.15 -20.31 -10.15
N ASN A 302 0.64 -20.70 -11.32
CA ASN A 302 0.62 -19.87 -12.52
C ASN A 302 1.34 -18.51 -12.40
N ASN A 303 2.23 -18.34 -11.42
CA ASN A 303 3.01 -17.12 -11.28
C ASN A 303 4.16 -17.09 -12.28
N THR A 304 4.55 -15.89 -12.70
CA THR A 304 5.79 -15.65 -13.45
C THR A 304 6.87 -15.23 -12.47
N ILE A 305 7.88 -16.08 -12.29
CA ILE A 305 9.04 -15.84 -11.43
C ILE A 305 10.24 -15.72 -12.36
N MET A 306 10.74 -14.49 -12.52
CA MET A 306 11.76 -14.20 -13.54
C MET A 306 12.69 -13.07 -13.11
N GLY A 307 13.99 -13.27 -13.35
CA GLY A 307 15.05 -12.29 -13.13
C GLY A 307 15.37 -12.03 -11.67
N ASN A 308 14.81 -12.82 -10.75
CA ASN A 308 15.09 -12.68 -9.33
C ASN A 308 16.48 -13.25 -9.01
N ILE A 309 17.14 -12.69 -7.98
CA ILE A 309 18.44 -13.18 -7.51
C ILE A 309 18.26 -14.55 -6.82
N GLU A 310 17.31 -14.64 -5.89
CA GLU A 310 16.89 -15.90 -5.28
C GLU A 310 15.39 -16.06 -5.50
N ASP A 311 14.97 -17.19 -6.06
CA ASP A 311 13.53 -17.43 -6.27
C ASP A 311 12.83 -17.71 -4.95
N ILE A 312 13.43 -18.55 -4.10
CA ILE A 312 12.86 -18.96 -2.82
C ILE A 312 13.89 -18.80 -1.72
N VAL A 313 13.51 -18.13 -0.65
CA VAL A 313 14.25 -18.08 0.62
C VAL A 313 13.36 -18.61 1.73
N ASN A 314 13.93 -19.43 2.61
CA ASN A 314 13.34 -19.75 3.91
C ASN A 314 14.40 -19.52 4.99
N ASP A 315 14.09 -18.65 5.95
CA ASP A 315 15.00 -18.27 7.03
C ASP A 315 14.73 -19.01 8.36
N SER A 316 13.74 -19.91 8.37
CA SER A 316 13.21 -20.55 9.56
C SER A 316 13.73 -21.99 9.73
N ARG A 317 14.02 -22.36 10.98
CA ARG A 317 14.53 -23.70 11.32
C ARG A 317 13.40 -24.74 11.17
N GLY A 318 13.63 -25.77 10.35
CA GLY A 318 12.63 -26.81 10.08
C GLY A 318 11.71 -26.45 8.92
N SER A 319 12.29 -26.11 7.76
CA SER A 319 11.57 -25.76 6.54
C SER A 319 10.44 -26.75 6.25
N LYS A 320 9.22 -26.22 6.20
CA LYS A 320 8.02 -26.89 5.69
C LYS A 320 7.48 -26.20 4.44
N THR A 321 8.35 -25.50 3.70
CA THR A 321 7.93 -24.81 2.47
C THR A 321 7.33 -25.78 1.44
N ASN A 322 7.72 -27.06 1.49
CA ASN A 322 7.20 -28.14 0.67
C ASN A 322 5.78 -28.61 1.05
N GLU A 323 5.20 -28.11 2.15
CA GLU A 323 3.80 -28.32 2.52
C GLU A 323 2.86 -27.30 1.85
N ASN A 324 3.38 -26.46 0.95
CA ASN A 324 2.59 -25.61 0.07
C ASN A 324 2.31 -26.31 -1.26
N GLU A 325 1.16 -26.01 -1.89
CA GLU A 325 0.83 -26.51 -3.22
C GLU A 325 1.42 -25.59 -4.29
N ILE A 326 2.39 -26.10 -5.04
CA ILE A 326 3.14 -25.33 -6.05
C ILE A 326 3.03 -26.04 -7.39
N GLU A 327 2.41 -25.37 -8.36
CA GLU A 327 2.13 -25.96 -9.67
C GLU A 327 1.97 -24.90 -10.76
N GLY A 328 2.51 -25.15 -11.94
CA GLY A 328 2.21 -24.33 -13.12
C GLY A 328 2.91 -22.98 -13.13
N ASN A 329 3.89 -22.73 -12.27
CA ASN A 329 4.63 -21.48 -12.27
C ASN A 329 5.69 -21.50 -13.38
N TYR A 330 5.96 -20.34 -13.96
CA TYR A 330 7.10 -20.14 -14.85
C TYR A 330 8.32 -19.74 -14.02
N TRP A 331 9.43 -20.43 -14.24
CA TRP A 331 10.72 -20.16 -13.62
C TRP A 331 11.75 -19.96 -14.73
N ASP A 332 12.41 -18.81 -14.75
CA ASP A 332 13.39 -18.48 -15.80
C ASP A 332 14.65 -19.35 -15.76
N ASN A 333 14.94 -19.96 -14.62
CA ASN A 333 16.05 -20.89 -14.42
C ASN A 333 15.64 -22.37 -14.58
N TYR A 334 14.41 -22.68 -15.00
CA TYR A 334 14.01 -24.06 -15.27
C TYR A 334 14.76 -24.61 -16.49
N THR A 335 15.48 -25.72 -16.31
CA THR A 335 16.32 -26.34 -17.35
C THR A 335 15.77 -27.66 -17.90
N GLY A 336 14.50 -27.99 -17.61
CA GLY A 336 13.88 -29.21 -18.13
C GLY A 336 13.41 -29.08 -19.58
N PHE A 337 12.86 -30.16 -20.10
CA PHE A 337 12.36 -30.24 -21.48
C PHE A 337 10.83 -30.35 -21.48
N ASP A 338 10.24 -29.92 -22.59
CA ASP A 338 8.83 -30.14 -22.94
C ASP A 338 8.84 -30.85 -24.30
N ARG A 339 8.69 -32.18 -24.27
CA ARG A 339 8.81 -33.04 -25.47
C ARG A 339 7.51 -33.13 -26.26
N ASP A 340 6.36 -33.00 -25.61
CA ASP A 340 5.04 -33.08 -26.24
C ASP A 340 4.46 -31.71 -26.63
N ASN A 341 5.18 -30.62 -26.33
CA ASN A 341 4.85 -29.22 -26.65
C ASN A 341 3.53 -28.76 -26.00
N ASP A 342 3.23 -29.19 -24.78
CA ASP A 342 2.05 -28.72 -24.03
C ASP A 342 2.34 -27.52 -23.11
N ASN A 343 3.57 -26.98 -23.16
CA ASN A 343 4.11 -25.91 -22.32
C ASN A 343 4.26 -26.27 -20.83
N VAL A 344 4.16 -27.56 -20.48
CA VAL A 344 4.46 -28.11 -19.16
C VAL A 344 5.78 -28.89 -19.23
N GLY A 345 6.62 -28.71 -18.23
CA GLY A 345 7.89 -29.44 -18.15
C GLY A 345 7.70 -30.93 -17.87
N ASP A 346 8.37 -31.78 -18.65
CA ASP A 346 8.42 -33.25 -18.47
C ASP A 346 9.06 -33.65 -17.12
N THR A 347 9.85 -32.75 -16.52
CA THR A 347 10.50 -32.93 -15.22
C THR A 347 10.06 -31.84 -14.26
N SER A 348 9.92 -32.17 -12.98
CA SER A 348 9.60 -31.19 -11.96
C SER A 348 10.73 -30.18 -11.74
N HIS A 349 10.38 -28.96 -11.32
CA HIS A 349 11.33 -27.95 -10.87
C HIS A 349 11.51 -28.07 -9.36
N LYS A 350 12.71 -28.42 -8.91
CA LYS A 350 13.03 -28.62 -7.49
C LYS A 350 13.96 -27.53 -7.00
N VAL A 351 13.62 -26.91 -5.87
CA VAL A 351 14.43 -25.87 -5.23
C VAL A 351 15.06 -26.41 -3.96
N TYR A 352 16.36 -26.20 -3.85
CA TYR A 352 17.18 -26.64 -2.71
C TYR A 352 17.94 -25.44 -2.14
N GLN A 353 18.00 -25.36 -0.82
CA GLN A 353 18.84 -24.42 -0.08
C GLN A 353 20.14 -25.12 0.32
N TYR A 354 21.26 -24.59 -0.13
CA TYR A 354 22.58 -25.12 0.17
C TYR A 354 23.16 -24.40 1.39
N ALA A 355 23.90 -25.13 2.24
CA ALA A 355 24.43 -24.60 3.50
C ALA A 355 25.47 -23.47 3.32
N ASP A 356 26.00 -23.32 2.11
CA ASP A 356 26.98 -22.30 1.74
C ASP A 356 26.36 -21.01 1.20
N GLN A 357 25.03 -20.82 1.33
CA GLN A 357 24.40 -19.51 1.16
C GLN A 357 24.82 -18.56 2.29
N LEU A 358 26.10 -18.16 2.26
CA LEU A 358 26.75 -17.27 3.21
C LEU A 358 25.99 -15.94 3.35
N TRP A 359 25.29 -15.51 2.29
CA TRP A 359 24.53 -14.25 2.29
C TRP A 359 23.21 -14.32 3.06
N VAL A 360 22.61 -15.51 3.23
CA VAL A 360 21.42 -15.67 4.10
C VAL A 360 21.78 -15.37 5.55
N TYR A 361 23.00 -15.71 5.95
CA TYR A 361 23.50 -15.49 7.31
C TYR A 361 24.34 -14.21 7.45
N ASN A 362 24.88 -13.67 6.35
CA ASN A 362 25.66 -12.45 6.31
C ASN A 362 25.29 -11.59 5.07
N PRO A 363 24.39 -10.60 5.23
CA PRO A 363 23.89 -9.78 4.12
C PRO A 363 24.98 -9.08 3.29
N ASP A 364 26.15 -8.78 3.89
CA ASP A 364 27.25 -8.11 3.19
C ASP A 364 27.84 -8.95 2.05
N VAL A 365 27.72 -10.29 2.14
CA VAL A 365 28.19 -11.21 1.09
C VAL A 365 27.35 -11.05 -0.19
N LYS A 366 26.12 -10.54 -0.09
CA LYS A 366 25.23 -10.27 -1.25
C LYS A 366 25.83 -9.25 -2.23
N PHE A 367 26.76 -8.41 -1.78
CA PHE A 367 27.51 -7.51 -2.66
C PHE A 367 28.28 -8.24 -3.77
N PHE A 368 28.79 -9.44 -3.50
CA PHE A 368 29.55 -10.24 -4.46
C PHE A 368 28.69 -11.12 -5.37
N TYR A 369 27.36 -10.99 -5.28
CA TYR A 369 26.43 -11.76 -6.09
C TYR A 369 26.64 -11.44 -7.58
N GLY A 370 26.72 -12.48 -8.42
CA GLY A 370 27.08 -12.36 -9.84
C GLY A 370 28.58 -12.20 -10.13
N SER A 371 29.44 -12.16 -9.10
CA SER A 371 30.88 -12.25 -9.31
C SER A 371 31.31 -13.67 -9.72
N PRO A 372 32.38 -13.83 -10.52
CA PRO A 372 32.90 -15.16 -10.88
C PRO A 372 33.22 -16.05 -9.68
N VAL A 373 33.60 -15.46 -8.54
CA VAL A 373 33.93 -16.19 -7.31
C VAL A 373 32.69 -16.85 -6.71
N ILE A 374 31.58 -16.11 -6.56
CA ILE A 374 30.32 -16.67 -6.06
C ILE A 374 29.73 -17.66 -7.06
N SER A 375 29.81 -17.39 -8.37
CA SER A 375 29.37 -18.36 -9.40
C SER A 375 30.13 -19.69 -9.32
N LEU A 376 31.45 -19.65 -9.09
CA LEU A 376 32.27 -20.85 -8.91
C LEU A 376 31.92 -21.60 -7.63
N LEU A 377 31.74 -20.89 -6.51
CA LEU A 377 31.29 -21.49 -5.24
C LEU A 377 29.93 -22.17 -5.40
N ASN A 378 28.95 -21.49 -6.01
CA ASN A 378 27.62 -22.05 -6.30
C ASN A 378 27.69 -23.30 -7.18
N PHE A 379 28.56 -23.31 -8.20
CA PHE A 379 28.78 -24.49 -9.04
C PHE A 379 29.36 -25.65 -8.22
N LEU A 380 30.39 -25.40 -7.41
CA LEU A 380 31.00 -26.41 -6.55
C LEU A 380 30.00 -26.97 -5.53
N ALA A 381 29.17 -26.12 -4.93
CA ALA A 381 28.15 -26.54 -3.98
C ALA A 381 27.04 -27.38 -4.61
N LYS A 382 26.65 -27.10 -5.86
CA LYS A 382 25.73 -27.95 -6.62
C LYS A 382 26.35 -29.27 -7.06
N LEU A 383 27.65 -29.28 -7.37
CA LEU A 383 28.35 -30.46 -7.88
C LEU A 383 28.81 -31.41 -6.77
N ALA A 384 29.27 -30.86 -5.64
CA ALA A 384 29.78 -31.60 -4.48
C ALA A 384 29.42 -30.85 -3.18
N PRO A 385 28.15 -30.88 -2.75
CA PRO A 385 27.73 -30.19 -1.54
C PRO A 385 28.46 -30.74 -0.30
N PHE A 386 29.03 -29.85 0.52
CA PHE A 386 29.74 -30.22 1.75
C PHE A 386 28.80 -30.72 2.87
N SER A 387 27.50 -30.48 2.72
CA SER A 387 26.42 -31.00 3.57
C SER A 387 25.17 -31.23 2.73
N GLU A 388 24.30 -32.15 3.15
CA GLU A 388 23.03 -32.38 2.46
C GLU A 388 22.21 -31.09 2.34
N PRO A 389 21.80 -30.67 1.13
CA PRO A 389 21.03 -29.44 0.96
C PRO A 389 19.60 -29.63 1.46
N ILE A 390 19.01 -28.56 1.99
CA ILE A 390 17.63 -28.56 2.48
C ILE A 390 16.71 -28.44 1.27
N PHE A 391 15.86 -29.44 1.07
CA PHE A 391 14.80 -29.35 0.07
C PHE A 391 13.76 -28.31 0.51
N LEU A 392 13.52 -27.30 -0.32
CA LEU A 392 12.53 -26.26 -0.04
C LEU A 392 11.18 -26.60 -0.64
N LEU A 393 11.14 -26.88 -1.96
CA LEU A 393 9.88 -27.16 -2.66
C LEU A 393 10.10 -27.82 -4.03
N GLU A 394 8.99 -28.31 -4.59
CA GLU A 394 8.89 -28.85 -5.94
C GLU A 394 7.65 -28.31 -6.65
N ASP A 395 7.84 -27.67 -7.80
CA ASP A 395 6.77 -27.44 -8.77
C ASP A 395 6.70 -28.66 -9.70
N LYS A 396 5.60 -29.40 -9.63
CA LYS A 396 5.44 -30.66 -10.37
C LYS A 396 5.16 -30.45 -11.86
N LYS A 397 4.67 -29.27 -12.24
CA LYS A 397 4.27 -28.95 -13.62
C LYS A 397 4.73 -27.55 -13.97
N PRO A 398 6.05 -27.27 -13.95
CA PRO A 398 6.57 -25.94 -14.24
C PRO A 398 6.25 -25.59 -15.69
N LYS A 399 5.93 -24.31 -15.96
CA LYS A 399 5.76 -23.82 -17.33
C LYS A 399 7.11 -23.59 -17.99
N VAL A 400 7.26 -24.02 -19.25
CA VAL A 400 8.53 -23.89 -19.99
C VAL A 400 8.69 -22.54 -20.67
N ARG A 401 7.59 -21.91 -21.07
CA ARG A 401 7.58 -20.62 -21.78
C ARG A 401 6.51 -19.69 -21.22
N LEU A 402 6.78 -18.39 -21.29
CA LEU A 402 5.78 -17.36 -21.06
C LEU A 402 4.78 -17.35 -22.21
N GLU A 403 3.49 -17.46 -21.90
CA GLU A 403 2.45 -17.14 -22.86
C GLU A 403 2.43 -15.62 -23.04
N VAL A 404 2.99 -15.15 -24.14
CA VAL A 404 2.85 -13.75 -24.54
C VAL A 404 1.41 -13.58 -25.02
N ASN A 405 0.53 -13.11 -24.13
CA ASN A 405 -0.76 -12.59 -24.56
C ASN A 405 -0.48 -11.33 -25.40
N ASN A 406 -0.49 -11.50 -26.73
CA ASN A 406 -0.54 -10.40 -27.67
C ASN A 406 -1.92 -9.73 -27.52
N GLY A 407 -2.02 -8.80 -26.56
CA GLY A 407 -3.17 -7.93 -26.34
C GLY A 407 -3.14 -6.71 -27.23
#